data_AF-A0AAV8Y387-F1
#
_entry.id   AF-A0AAV8Y387-F1
#
_cell.length_a   1.000
_cell.length_b   1.000
_cell.length_c   1.000
_cell.angle_alpha   90.00
_cell.angle_beta   90.00
_cell.angle_gamma   90.00
#
_symmetry.space_group_name_H-M   'P 1'
#
loop_
_entity.id
_entity.type
_entity.pdbx_description
1 polymer ?
#
loop_
_entity_poly.entity_id
_entity_poly.type
_entity_poly.pdbx_seq_one_letter_code
_entity_poly.pdbx_strand_id
1 'polypeptide(L)'
;MNFESSKLFLNAPKDILNTLNSKNVTFNYHKFCLTKAVLKEKGILPNWRILATNRDESNLQFISAMESVDYPIYGVQFHPEKNQFEFELTAISHTSEAIKISQYFANFFVEECRKSKNSFPNKTILKKALIYNYNPRYTGLTDVTYEQVYVFNKSDFRKVQLK
;
A
#
# COMPACT_ATOMS: atom_id res chain seq x y z
N MET A 1 9.65 -9.84 15.20
CA MET A 1 9.22 -10.27 13.84
C MET A 1 10.32 -11.16 13.27
N ASN A 2 10.00 -12.34 12.72
CA ASN A 2 11.00 -13.18 12.04
C ASN A 2 10.94 -12.86 10.53
N PHE A 3 11.91 -12.10 10.03
CA PHE A 3 11.94 -11.60 8.65
C PHE A 3 12.80 -12.45 7.70
N GLU A 4 13.44 -13.51 8.19
CA GLU A 4 14.45 -14.27 7.43
C GLU A 4 13.91 -14.92 6.15
N SER A 5 12.59 -15.05 6.03
CA SER A 5 11.92 -15.56 4.82
C SER A 5 10.98 -14.56 4.14
N SER A 6 10.94 -13.30 4.57
CA SER A 6 10.04 -12.29 4.00
C SER A 6 10.57 -11.77 2.67
N LYS A 7 9.74 -11.51 1.67
CA LYS A 7 10.16 -10.71 0.50
C LYS A 7 10.13 -9.23 0.84
N LEU A 8 9.05 -8.79 1.47
CA LEU A 8 8.79 -7.38 1.81
C LEU A 8 9.81 -6.78 2.77
N PHE A 9 10.40 -7.55 3.70
CA PHE A 9 11.26 -7.00 4.75
C PHE A 9 12.67 -7.59 4.83
N LEU A 10 13.01 -8.64 4.06
CA LEU A 10 14.34 -9.28 4.13
C LEU A 10 15.49 -8.31 3.84
N ASN A 11 15.31 -7.42 2.86
CA ASN A 11 16.30 -6.42 2.48
C ASN A 11 15.97 -5.02 3.03
N ALA A 12 15.09 -4.92 4.03
CA ALA A 12 14.79 -3.65 4.68
C ALA A 12 16.04 -3.14 5.42
N PRO A 13 16.43 -1.87 5.22
CA PRO A 13 17.43 -1.23 6.06
C PRO A 13 17.06 -1.32 7.55
N LYS A 14 18.07 -1.45 8.42
CA LYS A 14 17.83 -1.60 9.87
C LYS A 14 17.06 -0.42 10.47
N ASP A 15 17.31 0.79 9.98
CA ASP A 15 16.59 1.99 10.41
C ASP A 15 15.11 1.95 10.02
N ILE A 16 14.76 1.40 8.86
CA ILE A 16 13.37 1.17 8.44
C ILE A 16 12.68 0.19 9.39
N LEU A 17 13.30 -0.97 9.66
CA LEU A 17 12.74 -1.98 10.57
C LEU A 17 12.58 -1.44 12.00
N ASN A 18 13.60 -0.74 12.51
CA ASN A 18 13.55 -0.13 13.84
C ASN A 18 12.45 0.92 13.94
N THR A 19 12.34 1.79 12.92
CA THR A 19 11.30 2.82 12.85
C THR A 19 9.91 2.21 12.85
N LEU A 20 9.64 1.21 12.02
CA LEU A 20 8.36 0.50 11.98
C LEU A 20 8.01 -0.18 13.31
N ASN A 21 9.01 -0.66 14.05
CA ASN A 21 8.79 -1.37 15.30
C ASN A 21 8.63 -0.45 16.53
N SER A 22 9.07 0.81 16.45
CA SER A 22 9.19 1.69 17.63
C SER A 22 8.48 3.04 17.52
N LYS A 23 8.09 3.47 16.31
CA LYS A 23 7.51 4.80 16.09
C LYS A 23 6.10 4.71 15.50
N ASN A 24 5.28 5.73 15.79
CA ASN A 24 3.96 5.88 15.18
C ASN A 24 4.07 6.52 13.79
N VAL A 25 4.37 5.70 12.79
CA VAL A 25 4.66 6.11 11.40
C VAL A 25 3.72 5.51 10.35
N THR A 26 2.78 4.67 10.78
CA THR A 26 1.80 4.02 9.90
C THR A 26 0.41 4.56 10.17
N PHE A 27 -0.18 5.28 9.22
CA PHE A 27 -1.51 5.82 9.37
C PHE A 27 -2.58 4.73 9.17
N ASN A 28 -3.43 4.51 10.17
CA ASN A 28 -4.51 3.53 10.15
C ASN A 28 -5.86 4.25 10.05
N TYR A 29 -6.64 3.95 9.01
CA TYR A 29 -7.95 4.55 8.78
C TYR A 29 -8.92 3.52 8.21
N HIS A 30 -9.35 2.59 9.08
CA HIS A 30 -10.20 1.47 8.71
C HIS A 30 -11.18 1.13 9.86
N LYS A 31 -12.34 0.55 9.50
CA LYS A 31 -13.36 0.09 10.47
C LYS A 31 -13.33 -1.41 10.72
N PHE A 32 -12.70 -2.16 9.82
CA PHE A 32 -12.66 -3.62 9.84
C PHE A 32 -11.22 -4.09 9.74
N CYS A 33 -10.89 -5.14 10.48
CA CYS A 33 -9.56 -5.71 10.51
C CYS A 33 -9.60 -7.22 10.25
N LEU A 34 -8.55 -7.73 9.60
CA LEU A 34 -8.35 -9.16 9.40
C LEU A 34 -7.50 -9.75 10.54
N THR A 35 -7.98 -10.81 11.18
CA THR A 35 -7.23 -11.52 12.23
C THR A 35 -6.66 -12.84 11.72
N LYS A 36 -5.65 -13.38 12.40
CA LYS A 36 -5.11 -14.72 12.11
C LYS A 36 -6.17 -15.82 12.27
N ALA A 37 -7.13 -15.64 13.19
CA ALA A 37 -8.20 -16.59 13.43
C ALA A 37 -9.10 -16.73 12.19
N VAL A 38 -9.45 -15.61 11.53
CA VAL A 38 -10.24 -15.63 10.30
C VAL A 38 -9.52 -16.38 9.18
N LEU A 39 -8.23 -16.12 8.97
CA LEU A 39 -7.45 -16.85 7.96
C LEU A 39 -7.36 -18.35 8.26
N LYS A 40 -7.25 -18.72 9.54
CA LYS A 40 -7.22 -20.11 9.99
C LYS A 40 -8.57 -20.80 9.74
N GLU A 41 -9.67 -20.14 10.12
CA GLU A 41 -11.03 -20.65 9.90
C GLU A 41 -11.31 -20.87 8.41
N LYS A 42 -10.86 -19.96 7.54
CA LYS A 42 -10.99 -20.10 6.09
C LYS A 42 -9.99 -21.07 5.44
N GLY A 43 -9.10 -21.68 6.23
CA GLY A 43 -8.13 -22.66 5.73
C GLY A 43 -7.02 -22.09 4.85
N ILE A 44 -6.87 -20.76 4.79
CA ILE A 44 -5.90 -20.08 3.92
C ILE A 44 -4.70 -19.52 4.67
N LEU A 45 -4.66 -19.61 6.01
CA LEU A 45 -3.52 -19.14 6.81
C LEU A 45 -2.16 -19.66 6.30
N PRO A 46 -2.00 -20.94 5.88
CA PRO A 46 -0.72 -21.43 5.35
C PRO A 46 -0.25 -20.75 4.06
N ASN A 47 -1.16 -20.15 3.28
CA ASN A 47 -0.84 -19.45 2.03
C ASN A 47 -0.29 -18.03 2.28
N TRP A 48 -0.30 -17.57 3.53
CA TRP A 48 0.06 -16.21 3.90
C TRP A 48 1.11 -16.18 5.01
N ARG A 49 2.19 -15.45 4.78
CA ARG A 49 3.17 -15.09 5.81
C ARG A 49 2.70 -13.82 6.50
N ILE A 50 2.43 -13.92 7.80
CA ILE A 50 2.06 -12.76 8.62
C ILE A 50 3.34 -12.05 9.09
N LEU A 51 3.53 -10.82 8.64
CA LEU A 51 4.76 -10.06 8.84
C LEU A 51 4.66 -9.14 10.05
N ALA A 52 3.52 -8.49 10.24
CA ALA A 52 3.26 -7.59 11.35
C ALA A 52 1.81 -7.68 11.82
N THR A 53 1.59 -7.29 13.09
CA THR A 53 0.27 -7.17 13.70
C THR A 53 0.20 -5.89 14.52
N ASN A 54 -0.97 -5.26 14.56
CA ASN A 54 -1.28 -4.16 15.47
C ASN A 54 -2.46 -4.55 16.38
N ARG A 55 -2.80 -3.66 17.31
CA ARG A 55 -3.94 -3.79 18.21
C ARG A 55 -4.82 -2.55 18.06
N ASP A 56 -6.13 -2.75 18.05
CA ASP A 56 -7.09 -1.65 18.04
C ASP A 56 -7.36 -1.13 19.47
N GLU A 57 -8.28 -0.16 19.59
CA GLU A 57 -8.69 0.44 20.86
C GLU A 57 -9.33 -0.57 21.84
N SER A 58 -9.90 -1.65 21.32
CA SER A 58 -10.45 -2.77 22.12
C SER A 58 -9.42 -3.87 22.38
N ASN A 59 -8.13 -3.61 22.10
CA ASN A 59 -7.02 -4.54 22.25
C ASN A 59 -7.12 -5.81 21.37
N LEU A 60 -7.95 -5.82 20.33
CA LEU A 60 -8.02 -6.90 19.36
C LEU A 60 -6.77 -6.87 18.49
N GLN A 61 -6.03 -7.99 18.47
CA GLN A 61 -4.86 -8.11 17.60
C GLN A 61 -5.29 -8.44 16.16
N PHE A 62 -4.84 -7.61 15.22
CA PHE A 62 -5.09 -7.78 13.80
C PHE A 62 -3.82 -7.77 12.96
N ILE A 63 -3.90 -8.31 11.75
CA ILE A 63 -2.80 -8.37 10.79
C ILE A 63 -2.65 -7.00 10.14
N SER A 64 -1.46 -6.41 10.24
CA SER A 64 -1.17 -5.09 9.66
C SER A 64 -0.23 -5.14 8.46
N ALA A 65 0.54 -6.22 8.31
CA ALA A 65 1.28 -6.54 7.10
C ALA A 65 1.35 -8.06 6.88
N MET A 66 1.16 -8.49 5.63
CA MET A 66 1.25 -9.88 5.21
C MET A 66 1.67 -9.99 3.75
N GLU A 67 2.19 -11.14 3.36
CA GLU A 67 2.52 -11.45 1.98
C GLU A 67 2.16 -12.91 1.66
N SER A 68 1.88 -13.20 0.40
CA SER A 68 1.66 -14.58 -0.03
C SER A 68 2.96 -15.37 0.06
N VAL A 69 2.84 -16.64 0.46
CA VAL A 69 4.00 -17.56 0.51
C VAL A 69 4.51 -17.83 -0.91
N ASP A 70 3.59 -18.09 -1.85
CA ASP A 70 3.94 -18.56 -3.19
C ASP A 70 3.98 -17.42 -4.23
N TYR A 71 3.11 -16.42 -4.10
CA TYR A 71 2.92 -15.37 -5.11
C TYR A 71 3.52 -14.01 -4.69
N PRO A 72 3.86 -13.12 -5.64
CA PRO A 72 4.26 -11.74 -5.35
C PRO A 72 3.03 -10.87 -5.02
N ILE A 73 2.29 -11.26 -3.97
CA ILE A 73 1.10 -10.56 -3.47
C ILE A 73 1.40 -10.06 -2.06
N TYR A 74 1.19 -8.77 -1.84
CA TYR A 74 1.53 -8.06 -0.61
C TYR A 74 0.31 -7.30 -0.12
N GLY A 75 0.13 -7.24 1.20
CA GLY A 75 -0.96 -6.51 1.83
C GLY A 75 -0.48 -5.77 3.07
N VAL A 76 -0.86 -4.50 3.17
CA VAL A 76 -0.72 -3.69 4.38
C VAL A 76 -2.10 -3.14 4.74
N GLN A 77 -2.41 -3.13 6.04
CA GLN A 77 -3.70 -2.62 6.53
C GLN A 77 -3.69 -1.10 6.73
N PHE A 78 -2.50 -0.53 6.92
CA PHE A 78 -2.27 0.91 7.01
C PHE A 78 -2.04 1.52 5.62
N HIS A 79 -1.99 2.85 5.58
CA HIS A 79 -1.88 3.65 4.36
C HIS A 79 -0.48 4.29 4.23
N PRO A 80 0.51 3.60 3.62
CA PRO A 80 1.85 4.14 3.45
C PRO A 80 1.89 5.37 2.52
N GLU A 81 0.92 5.53 1.62
CA GLU A 81 0.87 6.66 0.69
C GLU A 81 0.59 8.00 1.39
N LYS A 82 -0.17 7.98 2.49
CA LYS A 82 -0.74 9.20 3.07
C LYS A 82 0.31 10.11 3.72
N ASN A 83 1.34 9.54 4.33
CA ASN A 83 2.39 10.31 5.02
C ASN A 83 3.10 11.34 4.12
N GLN A 84 3.19 11.08 2.81
CA GLN A 84 3.86 11.99 1.88
C GLN A 84 2.91 12.95 1.16
N PHE A 85 1.63 12.58 1.01
CA PHE A 85 0.76 13.22 0.02
C PHE A 85 -0.54 13.80 0.60
N GLU A 86 -0.96 13.44 1.82
CA GLU A 86 -2.27 13.82 2.35
C GLU A 86 -2.17 14.57 3.68
N PHE A 87 -2.74 15.77 3.79
CA PHE A 87 -2.50 16.67 4.93
C PHE A 87 -3.76 17.00 5.75
N GLU A 88 -4.93 16.59 5.29
CA GLU A 88 -6.22 16.90 5.94
C GLU A 88 -6.33 16.38 7.39
N LEU A 89 -5.76 15.21 7.70
CA LEU A 89 -5.91 14.57 9.01
C LEU A 89 -4.63 14.71 9.84
N THR A 90 -4.74 15.36 10.99
CA THR A 90 -3.62 15.57 11.94
C THR A 90 -3.00 14.28 12.48
N ALA A 91 -3.72 13.16 12.40
CA ALA A 91 -3.23 11.84 12.78
C ALA A 91 -2.24 11.24 11.76
N ILE A 92 -2.11 11.83 10.56
CA ILE A 92 -1.13 11.41 9.56
C ILE A 92 0.26 11.90 9.98
N SER A 93 1.24 10.99 9.97
CA SER A 93 2.60 11.31 10.38
C SER A 93 3.40 11.86 9.19
N HIS A 94 3.88 13.09 9.31
CA HIS A 94 4.71 13.75 8.30
C HIS A 94 6.19 13.88 8.72
N THR A 95 6.62 13.08 9.69
CA THR A 95 8.02 13.03 10.13
C THR A 95 8.94 12.51 9.02
N SER A 96 10.23 12.87 9.07
CA SER A 96 11.23 12.36 8.10
C SER A 96 11.23 10.84 8.03
N GLU A 97 11.07 10.18 9.18
CA GLU A 97 10.98 8.75 9.32
C GLU A 97 9.72 8.18 8.66
N ALA A 98 8.55 8.79 8.87
CA ALA A 98 7.30 8.36 8.22
C ALA A 98 7.38 8.49 6.68
N ILE A 99 8.02 9.55 6.19
CA ILE A 99 8.28 9.74 4.75
C ILE A 99 9.20 8.63 4.22
N LYS A 100 10.28 8.29 4.94
CA LYS A 100 11.19 7.18 4.56
C LYS A 100 10.48 5.83 4.52
N ILE A 101 9.60 5.55 5.48
CA ILE A 101 8.78 4.33 5.48
C ILE A 101 7.92 4.26 4.21
N SER A 102 7.25 5.35 3.87
CA SER A 102 6.40 5.44 2.68
C SER A 102 7.18 5.18 1.40
N GLN A 103 8.35 5.81 1.27
CA GLN A 103 9.25 5.60 0.15
C GLN A 103 9.76 4.16 0.06
N TYR A 104 10.04 3.52 1.20
CA TYR A 104 10.47 2.14 1.25
C TYR A 104 9.43 1.19 0.63
N PHE A 105 8.17 1.31 1.03
CA PHE A 105 7.08 0.48 0.47
C PHE A 105 6.91 0.69 -1.03
N ALA A 106 6.96 1.94 -1.49
CA ALA A 106 6.88 2.26 -2.91
C ALA A 106 8.06 1.67 -3.69
N ASN A 107 9.29 1.84 -3.21
CA ASN A 107 10.50 1.29 -3.83
C ASN A 107 10.42 -0.23 -3.93
N PHE A 108 10.09 -0.90 -2.82
CA PHE A 108 9.93 -2.35 -2.80
C PHE A 108 8.93 -2.83 -3.86
N PHE A 109 7.73 -2.24 -3.90
CA PHE A 109 6.69 -2.66 -4.84
C PHE A 109 7.12 -2.43 -6.30
N VAL A 110 7.77 -1.30 -6.59
CA VAL A 110 8.30 -1.02 -7.93
C VAL A 110 9.42 -2.00 -8.31
N GLU A 111 10.28 -2.42 -7.38
CA GLU A 111 11.27 -3.48 -7.64
C GLU A 111 10.61 -4.82 -7.98
N GLU A 112 9.50 -5.21 -7.32
CA GLU A 112 8.74 -6.40 -7.71
C GLU A 112 8.15 -6.25 -9.12
N CYS A 113 7.62 -5.09 -9.48
CA CYS A 113 7.11 -4.82 -10.83
C CYS A 113 8.20 -4.95 -11.91
N ARG A 114 9.45 -4.59 -11.63
CA ARG A 114 10.59 -4.72 -12.58
C ARG A 114 10.93 -6.16 -12.93
N LYS A 115 10.50 -7.14 -12.13
CA LYS A 115 10.70 -8.58 -12.42
C LYS A 115 9.78 -9.07 -13.54
N SER A 116 8.73 -8.32 -13.87
CA SER A 116 7.84 -8.62 -14.98
C SER A 116 8.42 -8.13 -16.31
N LYS A 117 8.23 -8.94 -17.36
CA LYS A 117 8.57 -8.57 -18.75
C LYS A 117 7.39 -7.96 -19.51
N ASN A 118 6.28 -7.67 -18.83
CA ASN A 118 5.10 -7.09 -19.46
C ASN A 118 5.43 -5.74 -20.09
N SER A 119 4.85 -5.50 -21.27
CA SER A 119 5.01 -4.24 -22.00
C SER A 119 3.75 -3.92 -22.80
N PHE A 120 3.58 -2.65 -23.16
CA PHE A 120 2.52 -2.25 -24.07
C PHE A 120 2.86 -2.70 -25.50
N PRO A 121 1.87 -3.06 -26.34
CA PRO A 121 2.13 -3.49 -27.72
C PRO A 121 2.85 -2.45 -28.57
N ASN A 122 2.65 -1.15 -28.28
CA ASN A 122 3.36 -0.05 -28.93
C ASN A 122 3.33 1.23 -28.09
N LYS A 123 4.17 2.21 -28.47
CA LYS A 123 4.29 3.52 -27.82
C LYS A 123 3.00 4.34 -27.83
N THR A 124 2.15 4.19 -28.86
CA THR A 124 0.90 4.94 -28.97
C THR A 124 -0.09 4.50 -27.91
N ILE A 125 -0.25 3.19 -27.69
CA ILE A 125 -1.12 2.64 -26.65
C ILE A 125 -0.61 3.05 -25.27
N LEU A 126 0.71 2.92 -25.01
CA LEU A 126 1.33 3.40 -23.78
C LEU A 126 0.96 4.86 -23.50
N LYS A 127 1.23 5.76 -24.46
CA LYS A 127 0.98 7.20 -24.27
C LYS A 127 -0.47 7.53 -23.95
N LYS A 128 -1.44 6.80 -24.53
CA LYS A 128 -2.87 7.00 -24.24
C LYS A 128 -3.30 6.42 -22.88
N ALA A 129 -2.60 5.38 -22.40
CA ALA A 129 -2.94 4.66 -21.17
C ALA A 129 -2.42 5.35 -19.89
N LEU A 130 -1.36 6.15 -19.98
CA LEU A 130 -0.72 6.77 -18.82
C LEU A 130 -1.67 7.74 -18.08
N ILE A 131 -1.48 7.83 -16.75
CA ILE A 131 -2.25 8.73 -15.88
C ILE A 131 -2.11 10.22 -16.26
N TYR A 132 -1.04 10.58 -16.97
CA TYR A 132 -0.79 11.93 -17.49
C TYR A 132 -1.84 12.46 -18.47
N ASN A 133 -2.74 11.61 -18.98
CA ASN A 133 -3.86 12.05 -19.82
C ASN A 133 -5.06 12.59 -19.02
N TYR A 134 -4.97 12.58 -17.69
CA TYR A 134 -6.05 12.94 -16.80
C TYR A 134 -5.59 14.05 -15.84
N ASN A 135 -6.51 14.94 -15.48
CA ASN A 135 -6.27 15.97 -14.50
C ASN A 135 -6.99 15.58 -13.20
N PRO A 136 -6.29 15.53 -12.06
CA PRO A 136 -6.96 15.36 -10.78
C PRO A 136 -7.79 16.60 -10.44
N ARG A 137 -8.81 16.42 -9.61
CA ARG A 137 -9.57 17.53 -9.02
C ARG A 137 -9.08 17.76 -7.60
N TYR A 138 -8.90 19.02 -7.24
CA TYR A 138 -8.62 19.40 -5.85
C TYR A 138 -9.87 19.18 -5.00
N THR A 139 -9.74 18.40 -3.94
CA THR A 139 -10.80 17.99 -3.01
C THR A 139 -10.48 18.34 -1.55
N GLY A 140 -9.31 18.89 -1.25
CA GLY A 140 -8.91 19.27 0.13
C GLY A 140 -9.72 20.42 0.76
N LEU A 141 -10.64 21.08 0.03
CA LEU A 141 -11.60 22.03 0.61
C LEU A 141 -12.98 21.41 0.90
N THR A 142 -13.09 20.10 0.76
CA THR A 142 -14.33 19.35 0.95
C THR A 142 -14.15 18.33 2.08
N ASP A 143 -15.22 17.67 2.51
CA ASP A 143 -15.16 16.64 3.57
C ASP A 143 -14.48 15.32 3.14
N VAL A 144 -13.69 15.33 2.07
CA VAL A 144 -12.97 14.16 1.54
C VAL A 144 -11.55 14.14 2.11
N THR A 145 -11.10 12.97 2.56
CA THR A 145 -9.78 12.78 3.22
C THR A 145 -8.59 12.70 2.25
N TYR A 146 -8.74 13.25 1.05
CA TYR A 146 -7.73 13.27 -0.01
C TYR A 146 -7.60 14.68 -0.57
N GLU A 147 -6.37 15.17 -0.74
CA GLU A 147 -6.08 16.46 -1.36
C GLU A 147 -6.57 16.49 -2.80
N GLN A 148 -6.34 15.40 -3.54
CA GLN A 148 -6.64 15.30 -4.96
C GLN A 148 -7.20 13.93 -5.33
N VAL A 149 -8.22 13.92 -6.20
CA VAL A 149 -8.83 12.69 -6.71
C VAL A 149 -8.96 12.71 -8.23
N TYR A 150 -8.63 11.59 -8.87
CA TYR A 150 -8.94 11.35 -10.28
C TYR A 150 -10.36 10.80 -10.42
N VAL A 151 -11.20 11.49 -11.18
CA VAL A 151 -12.59 11.07 -11.46
C VAL A 151 -12.69 10.65 -12.92
N PHE A 152 -13.07 9.40 -13.16
CA PHE A 152 -13.20 8.82 -14.49
C PHE A 152 -14.67 8.63 -14.84
N ASN A 153 -15.07 8.97 -16.07
CA ASN A 153 -16.40 8.70 -16.59
C ASN A 153 -16.37 7.49 -17.55
N LYS A 154 -17.56 7.00 -17.94
CA LYS A 154 -17.67 5.85 -18.86
C LYS A 154 -16.95 6.06 -20.20
N SER A 155 -16.81 7.30 -20.68
CA SER A 155 -16.12 7.59 -21.94
C SER A 155 -14.61 7.43 -21.84
N ASP A 156 -14.01 7.62 -20.66
CA ASP A 156 -12.58 7.47 -20.44
C ASP A 156 -12.11 6.03 -20.63
N PHE A 157 -12.92 5.05 -20.19
CA PHE A 157 -12.66 3.62 -20.39
C PHE A 157 -12.71 3.17 -21.86
N ARG A 158 -13.39 3.93 -22.74
CA ARG A 158 -13.48 3.59 -24.17
C ARG A 158 -12.28 4.10 -24.97
N LYS A 159 -11.49 5.04 -24.44
CA LYS A 159 -10.37 5.67 -25.15
C LYS A 159 -9.15 4.75 -25.31
N VAL A 160 -9.02 3.73 -24.45
CA VAL A 160 -7.87 2.84 -24.41
C VAL A 160 -8.34 1.41 -24.20
N GLN A 161 -8.50 0.66 -25.30
CA GLN A 161 -8.67 -0.79 -25.23
C GLN A 161 -7.36 -1.45 -25.60
N LEU A 162 -6.84 -2.27 -24.68
CA LEU A 162 -5.79 -3.24 -24.97
C LEU A 162 -6.43 -4.36 -25.78
N LYS A 163 -6.38 -4.26 -27.11
CA LYS A 163 -6.65 -5.40 -28.00
C LYS A 163 -5.38 -6.21 -28.15
#